data_AF-A0A7C2JL97-F1
#
_entry.id   AF-A0A7C2JL97-F1
#
_cell.length_a   1.000
_cell.length_b   1.000
_cell.length_c   1.000
_cell.angle_alpha   90.00
_cell.angle_beta   90.00
_cell.angle_gamma   90.00
#
_symmetry.space_group_name_H-M   'P 1'
#
loop_
_entity.id
_entity.type
_entity.pdbx_description
1 polymer ?
#
loop_
_entity_poly.entity_id
_entity_poly.type
_entity_poly.pdbx_seq_one_letter_code
_entity_poly.pdbx_strand_id
1 'polypeptide(L)' 'MNVLVFGATGYIGSHLVPLLAERGHHVRAAARRLEVLKSGAGTPSDSPKNRLNY' A
#
# COMPACT_ATOMS: atom_id res chain seq x y z
N MET A 1 6.00 13.23 9.73
CA MET A 1 6.94 12.24 10.32
C MET A 1 6.96 10.99 9.44
N ASN A 2 8.10 10.30 9.34
CA ASN A 2 8.25 9.09 8.55
C ASN A 2 8.00 7.86 9.44
N VAL A 3 7.06 6.99 9.05
CA VAL A 3 6.66 5.83 9.85
C VAL A 3 6.75 4.56 8.99
N LEU A 4 7.43 3.53 9.51
CA LEU A 4 7.49 2.21 8.87
C LEU A 4 6.56 1.25 9.62
N VAL A 5 5.62 0.64 8.90
CA VAL A 5 4.66 -0.33 9.46
C VAL A 5 4.95 -1.72 8.91
N PHE A 6 5.41 -2.62 9.78
CA PHE A 6 5.53 -4.05 9.46
C PHE A 6 4.18 -4.74 9.62
N GLY A 7 3.89 -5.69 8.72
CA GLY A 7 2.61 -6.40 8.75
C GLY A 7 1.44 -5.51 8.33
N ALA A 8 1.68 -4.55 7.43
CA ALA A 8 0.68 -3.60 6.95
C ALA A 8 -0.56 -4.26 6.30
N THR A 9 -0.46 -5.52 5.89
CA THR A 9 -1.58 -6.31 5.34
C THR A 9 -2.33 -7.12 6.40
N GLY A 10 -1.90 -7.09 7.66
CA GLY A 10 -2.58 -7.75 8.77
C GLY A 10 -3.71 -6.89 9.34
N TYR A 11 -4.51 -7.46 10.25
CA TYR A 11 -5.71 -6.81 10.80
C TYR A 11 -5.44 -5.41 11.36
N ILE A 12 -4.37 -5.23 12.13
CA ILE A 12 -4.03 -3.91 12.69
C ILE A 12 -3.40 -3.02 11.61
N GLY A 13 -2.47 -3.56 10.82
CA GLY A 13 -1.75 -2.80 9.81
C GLY A 13 -2.66 -2.19 8.74
N SER A 14 -3.71 -2.92 8.33
CA SER A 14 -4.64 -2.47 7.28
C SER A 14 -5.48 -1.27 7.71
N HIS A 15 -5.75 -1.11 9.00
CA HIS A 15 -6.48 0.04 9.55
C HIS A 15 -5.53 1.17 10.00
N LEU A 16 -4.35 0.80 10.51
CA LEU A 16 -3.38 1.75 11.01
C LEU A 16 -2.74 2.59 9.91
N VAL A 17 -2.41 1.98 8.76
CA VAL A 17 -1.75 2.69 7.66
C VAL A 17 -2.60 3.85 7.12
N PRO A 18 -3.90 3.67 6.79
CA PRO A 18 -4.78 4.78 6.41
C PRO A 18 -4.88 5.86 7.48
N LEU A 19 -5.07 5.46 8.75
CA LEU A 19 -5.20 6.41 9.86
C LEU A 19 -3.96 7.28 10.09
N LEU A 20 -2.77 6.74 9.83
CA LEU A 20 -1.51 7.47 9.91
C LEU A 20 -1.32 8.38 8.68
N ALA A 21 -1.71 7.91 7.50
CA ALA A 21 -1.66 8.69 6.27
C ALA A 21 -2.62 9.91 6.33
N GLU A 22 -3.85 9.70 6.80
CA GLU A 22 -4.85 10.75 7.02
C GLU A 22 -4.39 11.82 8.01
N ARG A 23 -3.57 11.45 8.99
CA ARG A 23 -2.94 12.38 9.94
C ARG A 23 -1.74 13.12 9.36
N GLY A 24 -1.45 12.98 8.06
CA GLY A 24 -0.35 13.65 7.39
C GLY A 24 1.03 13.04 7.66
N HIS A 25 1.09 11.78 8.08
CA HIS A 25 2.35 11.07 8.21
C HIS A 25 2.75 10.41 6.88
N HIS A 26 4.05 10.39 6.59
CA HIS A 26 4.60 9.64 5.47
C HIS A 26 4.81 8.20 5.90
N VAL A 27 3.88 7.33 5.51
CA VAL A 27 3.87 5.93 5.93
C VAL A 27 4.48 5.03 4.86
N ARG A 28 5.44 4.19 5.25
CA ARG A 28 5.95 3.08 4.44
C ARG A 28 5.40 1.78 5.01
N ALA A 29 4.74 1.01 4.16
CA ALA A 29 4.15 -0.27 4.53
C ALA A 29 5.06 -1.43 4.07
N ALA A 30 5.37 -2.35 4.98
CA ALA A 30 6.15 -3.54 4.71
C ALA A 30 5.31 -4.80 4.97
N ALA A 31 5.26 -5.71 3.99
CA ALA A 31 4.53 -6.96 4.08
C ALA A 31 5.24 -8.08 3.30
N ARG A 32 5.02 -9.32 3.72
CA ARG A 32 5.58 -10.53 3.07
C ARG A 32 4.95 -10.79 1.70
N ARG A 33 3.68 -10.43 1.52
CA ARG A 33 2.94 -10.57 0.26
C ARG A 33 2.70 -9.20 -0.35
N LEU A 34 3.48 -8.89 -1.38
CA LEU A 34 3.46 -7.59 -2.08
C LEU A 34 2.17 -7.39 -2.88
N GLU A 35 1.53 -8.46 -3.33
CA GLU A 35 0.23 -8.45 -4.02
C GLU A 35 -0.89 -7.87 -3.15
N VAL A 36 -1.01 -8.35 -1.90
CA VAL A 36 -2.04 -7.87 -0.95
C VAL A 36 -1.80 -6.42 -0.58
N LEU A 37 -0.54 -6.00 -0.50
CA LEU A 37 -0.19 -4.61 -0.23
C LEU A 37 -0.60 -3.69 -1.39
N LYS A 38 -0.41 -4.12 -2.64
CA LYS A 38 -0.80 -3.36 -3.85
C LYS A 38 -2.31 -3.26 -4.02
N SER A 39 -3.09 -4.23 -3.55
CA SER A 39 -4.55 -4.17 -3.64
C SER A 39 -5.18 -3.19 -2.64
N GLY A 40 -4.55 -2.95 -1.49
CA GLY A 40 -5.08 -2.07 -0.43
C GLY A 40 -4.41 -0.70 -0.34
N ALA A 41 -3.16 -0.56 -0.76
CA ALA A 41 -2.53 0.74 -0.92
C ALA A 41 -3.04 1.32 -2.23
N GLY A 42 -4.00 2.24 -2.18
CA GLY A 42 -4.61 2.88 -3.35
C GLY A 42 -3.57 3.18 -4.42
N THR A 43 -3.42 2.27 -5.38
CA THR A 43 -2.51 2.46 -6.49
C THR A 43 -3.16 3.50 -7.38
N PRO A 44 -2.49 4.60 -7.75
CA PRO A 44 -2.77 5.19 -9.04
C PRO A 44 -2.56 4.04 -10.02
N SER A 45 -3.65 3.61 -10.64
CA SER A 45 -3.67 2.56 -11.66
C SER A 45 -2.87 3.06 -12.86
N ASP A 46 -1.54 2.94 -12.79
CA ASP A 46 -0.66 3.09 -13.95
C ASP A 46 -0.02 1.73 -14.24
N SER A 47 -0.88 0.78 -14.58
CA SER A 47 -0.48 -0.49 -15.18
C SER A 47 -0.68 -0.39 -16.69
N PRO A 48 0.38 -0.18 -17.49
CA PRO A 48 0.31 -0.33 -18.94
C PRO A 48 0.37 -1.82 -19.28
N LYS A 49 -0.71 -2.57 -18.98
CA LYS A 49 -0.78 -4.02 -19.25
C LYS A 49 -1.45 -4.39 -20.57
N ASN A 50 -1.73 -3.46 -21.47
CA ASN A 50 -2.33 -3.83 -22.77
C ASN A 50 -2.03 -2.82 -23.89
N ARG A 51 -0.81 -2.80 -24.43
CA ARG A 51 -0.49 -2.11 -25.70
C ARG A 51 0.51 -2.87 -26.57
N LEU A 52 0.44 -4.19 -26.56
CA LEU A 52 1.13 -5.05 -27.52
C LEU A 52 0.22 -6.24 -27.82
N ASN A 53 -0.79 -6.02 -28.66
CA ASN A 53 -1.32 -7.07 -29.52
C ASN A 53 -1.06 -6.59 -30.95
N TYR A 54 -0.27 -7.38 -31.69
CA TYR A 54 -0.08 -7.31 -33.13
C TYR A 54 -1.43 -7.47 -33.87
#